data_AF-A0A376X569-F1
#
_entry.id   AF-A0A376X569-F1
#
_cell.length_a   1.000
_cell.length_b   1.000
_cell.length_c   1.000
_cell.angle_alpha   90.00
_cell.angle_beta   90.00
_cell.angle_gamma   90.00
#
_symmetry.space_group_name_H-M   'P 1'
#
loop_
_entity.id
_entity.type
_entity.pdbx_description
1 polymer ?
#
loop_
_entity_poly.entity_id
_entity_poly.type
_entity_poly.pdbx_seq_one_letter_code
_entity_poly.pdbx_strand_id
1 'polypeptide(L)' 'MGEVFLNFRDDPQLRVAIITGAGEKFFSAGWDLKAAAEGEAPDADFGPGVLRD' A
#
# COMPACT_ATOMS: atom_id res chain seq x y z
N MET A 1 -1.83 3.08 -3.68
CA MET A 1 -1.74 3.51 -2.26
C MET A 1 -0.50 4.35 -1.95
N GLY A 2 0.61 4.21 -2.70
CA GLY A 2 1.85 4.97 -2.45
C GLY A 2 1.69 6.50 -2.38
N GLU A 3 0.91 7.12 -3.27
CA GLU A 3 0.68 8.58 -3.27
C GLU A 3 0.11 9.11 -1.94
N VAL A 4 -0.81 8.37 -1.31
CA VAL A 4 -1.40 8.76 -0.02
C VAL A 4 -0.33 8.81 1.08
N PHE A 5 0.58 7.84 1.08
CA PHE A 5 1.69 7.80 2.01
C PHE A 5 2.73 8.89 1.75
N LEU A 6 3.02 9.18 0.48
CA LEU A 6 3.90 10.29 0.10
C LEU A 6 3.33 11.63 0.60
N ASN A 7 2.05 11.89 0.34
CA ASN A 7 1.39 13.12 0.78
C ASN A 7 1.38 13.25 2.31
N PHE A 8 1.13 12.17 3.04
CA PHE A 8 1.18 12.19 4.51
C PHE A 8 2.61 12.44 5.03
N ARG A 9 3.61 11.76 4.45
CA ARG A 9 5.02 11.92 4.83
C ARG A 9 5.51 13.34 4.58
N ASP A 10 5.10 13.95 3.48
CA ASP A 10 5.62 15.24 3.00
C ASP A 10 4.88 16.45 3.59
N ASP A 11 3.79 16.25 4.34
CA ASP A 11 3.08 17.32 5.04
C ASP A 11 3.62 17.49 6.48
N PRO A 12 4.34 18.60 6.79
CA PRO A 12 4.92 18.82 8.11
C PRO A 12 3.89 19.10 9.21
N GLN A 13 2.62 19.36 8.87
CA GLN A 13 1.55 19.58 9.84
C GLN A 13 0.93 18.28 10.33
N LEU A 14 1.08 17.18 9.58
CA LEU A 14 0.53 15.88 9.92
C LEU A 14 1.52 15.09 10.79
N ARG A 15 0.98 14.34 11.76
CA ARG A 15 1.79 13.58 12.74
C ARG A 15 1.40 12.12 12.87
N VAL A 16 0.13 11.80 12.64
CA VAL A 16 -0.40 10.45 12.79
C VAL A 16 -1.38 10.19 11.65
N ALA A 17 -1.18 9.08 10.94
CA ALA A 17 -2.16 8.53 10.00
C ALA A 17 -2.75 7.26 10.59
N ILE A 18 -4.08 7.12 10.51
CA ILE A 18 -4.79 5.90 10.86
C ILE A 18 -5.42 5.37 9.59
N ILE A 19 -5.17 4.10 9.28
CA ILE A 19 -5.77 3.43 8.13
C ILE A 19 -6.63 2.30 8.67
N THR A 20 -7.86 2.24 8.18
CA THR A 20 -8.84 1.22 8.59
C THR A 20 -9.61 0.72 7.36
N GLY A 21 -10.21 -0.45 7.49
CA GLY A 21 -11.10 -1.01 6.49
C GLY A 21 -12.44 -0.30 6.59
N ALA A 22 -13.14 -0.17 5.47
CA ALA A 22 -14.50 0.35 5.46
C ALA A 22 -15.49 -0.75 5.86
N GLY A 23 -16.54 -0.36 6.61
CA GLY A 23 -17.61 -1.27 7.03
C GLY A 23 -17.17 -2.28 8.09
N GLU A 24 -17.87 -3.42 8.16
CA GLU A 24 -17.66 -4.46 9.18
C GLU A 24 -16.71 -5.58 8.74
N LYS A 25 -16.09 -5.43 7.57
CA LYS A 25 -15.26 -6.48 6.96
C LYS A 25 -13.77 -6.28 7.26
N PHE A 26 -12.97 -7.25 6.83
CA PHE A 26 -11.53 -7.28 6.99
C PHE A 26 -10.85 -6.05 6.36
N PHE A 27 -9.76 -5.60 7.00
CA PHE A 27 -8.91 -4.51 6.50
C PHE A 27 -8.28 -4.83 5.14
N SER A 28 -7.65 -6.00 5.03
CA SER A 28 -7.01 -6.50 3.82
C SER A 28 -7.00 -8.02 3.83
N ALA A 29 -7.17 -8.62 2.64
CA ALA A 29 -7.02 -10.06 2.43
C ALA A 29 -5.58 -10.47 2.05
N GLY A 30 -4.64 -9.53 2.02
CA GLY A 30 -3.26 -9.78 1.62
C GLY A 30 -3.07 -9.81 0.09
N TRP A 31 -2.00 -10.46 -0.34
CA TRP A 31 -1.64 -10.59 -1.76
C TRP A 31 -2.55 -11.59 -2.48
N ASP A 32 -2.87 -11.34 -3.76
CA ASP A 32 -3.70 -12.24 -4.56
C ASP A 32 -2.90 -13.49 -4.94
N LEU A 33 -3.15 -14.58 -4.22
CA LEU A 33 -2.48 -15.86 -4.44
C LEU A 33 -2.86 -16.55 -5.76
N LYS A 34 -3.97 -16.16 -6.41
CA LYS A 34 -4.33 -16.69 -7.73
C LYS A 34 -3.50 -16.03 -8.81
N ALA A 35 -3.39 -14.70 -8.77
CA ALA A 35 -2.57 -13.95 -9.72
C ALA A 35 -1.08 -14.30 -9.58
N ALA A 36 -0.62 -14.51 -8.35
CA ALA A 36 0.68 -15.08 -8.03
C ALA A 36 0.94 -16.41 -8.75
N ALA A 37 -0.02 -17.34 -8.66
CA ALA A 37 0.08 -18.65 -9.29
C ALA A 37 0.04 -18.59 -10.83
N GLU A 38 -0.57 -17.53 -11.39
CA GLU A 38 -0.58 -17.23 -12.83
C GLU A 38 0.71 -16.56 -13.32
N GLY A 39 1.69 -16.36 -12.43
CA GLY A 39 3.03 -15.87 -12.78
C GLY A 39 3.23 -14.38 -12.60
N GLU A 40 2.33 -13.68 -11.90
CA GLU A 40 2.56 -12.29 -11.52
C GLU A 40 3.80 -12.18 -10.63
N ALA A 41 4.73 -11.33 -11.05
CA ALA A 41 5.97 -11.13 -10.33
C ALA A 41 5.69 -10.42 -8.98
N PRO A 42 6.27 -10.87 -7.86
CA PRO A 42 6.00 -10.30 -6.53
C PRO A 42 6.47 -8.85 -6.38
N ASP A 43 7.29 -8.36 -7.31
CA ASP A 43 7.82 -7.01 -7.41
C ASP A 43 7.15 -6.14 -8.48
N ALA A 44 6.11 -6.65 -9.15
CA ALA A 44 5.49 -5.98 -10.29
C ALA A 44 4.90 -4.61 -9.94
N ASP A 45 4.55 -4.34 -8.68
CA ASP A 45 3.93 -3.07 -8.30
C ASP A 45 4.19 -2.65 -6.83
N PHE A 46 5.43 -2.28 -6.52
CA PHE A 46 5.75 -1.70 -5.20
C PHE A 46 5.26 -0.25 -5.03
N GLY A 47 4.79 0.39 -6.10
CA GLY A 47 4.37 1.79 -6.09
C GLY A 47 5.52 2.79 -5.82
N PRO A 48 5.19 4.09 -5.79
CA PRO A 48 6.17 5.15 -5.59
C PRO A 48 6.57 5.26 -4.11
N GLY A 49 7.85 5.59 -3.85
CA GLY A 49 8.39 5.78 -2.50
C GLY A 49 9.36 4.70 -2.01
N VAL A 50 9.59 3.64 -2.79
CA VAL A 50 10.75 2.75 -2.61
C VAL A 50 12.04 3.57 -2.75
N LEU A 51 12.99 3.39 -1.84
CA LEU A 51 14.35 3.94 -1.96
C LEU A 51 14.93 3.38 -3.26
N ARG A 52 15.06 4.23 -4.28
CA ARG A 52 15.96 3.98 -5.39
C ARG A 52 17.30 4.57 -4.97
N ASP A 53 18.33 3.73 -5.00
CA ASP A 53 19.72 4.14 -4.89
C ASP A 53 20.05 5.28 -5.86
#